data_AF-A0A7C1SUM3-F1
#
_entry.id   AF-A0A7C1SUM3-F1
#
_cell.length_a   1.000
_cell.length_b   1.000
_cell.length_c   1.000
_cell.angle_alpha   90.00
_cell.angle_beta   90.00
_cell.angle_gamma   90.00
#
_symmetry.space_group_name_H-M   'P 1'
#
loop_
_entity.id
_entity.type
_entity.pdbx_description
1 polymer ?
#
loop_
_entity_poly.entity_id
_entity_poly.type
_entity_poly.pdbx_seq_one_letter_code
_entity_poly.pdbx_strand_id
1 'polypeptide(L)'
;MEYDKLLYLDVEFLSEKYEEQTGVAPNTVVSKNEGMKAQAGIPFLKSGLHSQVTKQYSSSNKTMLKAVAKSIENYPSFKPNLEPGLRPCNVWVEGSLSIGQWGEEPNSKEAVNVFFEVESGEFSYSLLPRDEYFLANLETLEIISPALQRFIQIPVRMLCKVLYPLPDIKTFVVTPYLICTKNG
;
A
#
# COMPACT_ATOMS: atom_id res chain seq x y z
N MET A 1 10.30 -9.48 11.78
CA MET A 1 8.99 -9.28 11.12
C MET A 1 8.35 -10.63 10.82
N GLU A 2 7.12 -10.86 11.29
CA GLU A 2 6.36 -12.10 11.06
C GLU A 2 5.27 -11.84 10.02
N TYR A 3 5.07 -12.78 9.09
CA TYR A 3 4.10 -12.63 8.00
C TYR A 3 2.66 -12.54 8.53
N ASP A 4 2.33 -13.30 9.58
CA ASP A 4 0.98 -13.38 10.16
C ASP A 4 0.56 -12.08 10.88
N LYS A 5 1.51 -11.14 11.06
CA LYS A 5 1.27 -9.81 11.64
C LYS A 5 1.06 -8.73 10.59
N LEU A 6 1.19 -9.06 9.30
CA LEU A 6 1.01 -8.10 8.22
C LEU A 6 -0.48 -7.85 7.97
N LEU A 7 -0.82 -6.57 7.82
CA LEU A 7 -2.13 -6.07 7.40
C LEU A 7 -2.08 -5.60 5.93
N TYR A 8 -0.91 -5.16 5.48
CA TYR A 8 -0.67 -4.67 4.13
C TYR A 8 0.75 -5.04 3.69
N LEU A 9 0.91 -5.49 2.45
CA LEU A 9 2.21 -5.79 1.86
C LEU A 9 2.23 -5.40 0.38
N ASP A 10 2.94 -4.32 0.06
CA ASP A 10 3.27 -3.96 -1.31
C ASP A 10 4.24 -5.00 -1.90
N VAL A 11 3.69 -5.87 -2.75
CA VAL A 11 4.44 -6.95 -3.39
C VAL A 11 5.43 -6.43 -4.43
N GLU A 12 5.18 -5.27 -5.04
CA GLU A 12 6.12 -4.64 -5.98
C GLU A 12 7.33 -4.14 -5.19
N PHE A 13 7.13 -3.35 -4.14
CA PHE A 13 8.19 -2.90 -3.24
C PHE A 13 9.00 -4.09 -2.69
N LEU A 14 8.33 -5.11 -2.16
CA LEU A 14 9.00 -6.28 -1.60
C LEU A 14 9.88 -6.97 -2.65
N SER A 15 9.36 -7.11 -3.86
CA SER A 15 10.06 -7.78 -4.94
C SER A 15 11.29 -7.02 -5.43
N GLU A 16 11.18 -5.70 -5.61
CA GLU A 16 12.31 -4.85 -5.99
C GLU A 16 13.38 -4.84 -4.90
N LYS A 17 12.97 -4.81 -3.62
CA LYS A 17 13.91 -4.90 -2.49
C LYS A 17 14.63 -6.25 -2.44
N TYR A 18 13.92 -7.32 -2.77
CA TYR A 18 14.47 -8.67 -2.82
C TYR A 18 15.49 -8.81 -3.95
N GLU A 19 15.17 -8.31 -5.14
CA GLU A 19 16.09 -8.26 -6.28
C GLU A 19 17.34 -7.42 -5.95
N GLU A 20 17.17 -6.22 -5.39
CA GLU A 20 18.28 -5.34 -4.97
C GLU A 20 19.25 -6.06 -4.01
N GLN A 21 18.72 -6.83 -3.06
CA GLN A 21 19.54 -7.46 -2.02
C GLN A 21 20.15 -8.80 -2.45
N THR A 22 19.49 -9.54 -3.34
CA THR A 22 19.90 -10.92 -3.69
C THR A 22 20.46 -11.05 -5.11
N GLY A 23 20.20 -10.06 -5.98
CA GLY A 23 20.48 -10.14 -7.42
C GLY A 23 19.53 -11.07 -8.18
N VAL A 24 18.50 -11.62 -7.54
CA VAL A 24 17.53 -12.52 -8.17
C VAL A 24 16.38 -11.73 -8.78
N ALA A 25 16.38 -11.61 -10.10
CA ALA A 25 15.32 -10.94 -10.85
C ALA A 25 14.00 -11.72 -10.88
N PRO A 26 12.84 -11.04 -11.06
CA PRO A 26 11.57 -11.70 -11.36
C PRO A 26 11.67 -12.60 -12.59
N ASN A 27 10.94 -13.71 -12.59
CA ASN A 27 10.60 -14.37 -13.85
C ASN A 27 9.50 -13.55 -14.53
N THR A 28 9.82 -12.91 -15.64
CA THR A 28 8.82 -12.16 -16.41
C THR A 28 7.98 -13.14 -17.23
N VAL A 29 6.70 -13.31 -16.89
CA VAL A 29 5.77 -14.08 -17.71
C VAL A 29 4.98 -13.10 -18.57
N VAL A 30 5.28 -13.08 -19.86
CA VAL A 30 4.49 -12.33 -20.84
C VAL A 30 3.25 -13.15 -21.13
N SER A 31 2.11 -12.78 -20.54
CA SER A 31 0.83 -13.38 -20.89
C SER A 31 0.34 -12.76 -22.20
N LYS A 32 0.25 -13.57 -23.26
CA LYS A 32 -0.44 -13.20 -24.49
C LYS A 32 -1.89 -13.65 -24.37
N ASN A 33 -2.79 -12.73 -24.06
CA ASN A 33 -4.22 -12.99 -24.18
C ASN A 33 -4.61 -12.96 -25.67
N GLU A 34 -4.63 -14.13 -26.32
CA GLU A 34 -5.32 -14.30 -27.60
C GLU A 34 -6.82 -14.40 -27.32
N GLY A 35 -7.50 -13.25 -27.29
CA GLY A 35 -8.96 -13.20 -27.21
C GLY A 35 -9.58 -13.84 -28.45
N MET A 36 -9.97 -15.10 -28.34
CA MET A 36 -10.65 -15.87 -29.40
C MET A 36 -12.10 -15.37 -29.56
N LYS A 37 -12.29 -14.21 -30.19
CA LYS A 37 -13.57 -13.91 -30.85
C LYS A 37 -13.61 -14.68 -32.17
N ALA A 38 -13.95 -15.96 -32.10
CA ALA A 38 -14.31 -16.75 -33.27
C ALA A 38 -15.69 -16.30 -33.77
N GLN A 39 -15.73 -15.21 -34.53
CA GLN A 39 -16.84 -14.95 -35.44
C GLN A 39 -16.28 -14.51 -36.77
N ALA A 40 -16.45 -15.42 -37.74
CA ALA A 40 -16.25 -15.32 -39.18
C ALA A 40 -15.78 -13.96 -39.75
N GLY A 41 -14.63 -14.00 -40.43
CA GLY A 41 -14.36 -13.14 -41.58
C GLY A 41 -13.23 -12.13 -41.40
N ILE A 42 -12.28 -12.23 -42.34
CA ILE A 42 -11.27 -11.24 -42.74
C ILE A 42 -9.89 -11.40 -42.06
N PRO A 43 -8.87 -11.92 -42.79
CA PRO A 43 -7.47 -11.80 -42.40
C PRO A 43 -6.95 -10.41 -42.83
N PHE A 44 -5.94 -9.92 -42.09
CA PHE A 44 -5.12 -8.71 -42.30
C PHE A 44 -5.43 -7.49 -41.40
N LEU A 45 -4.64 -7.44 -40.31
CA LEU A 45 -4.00 -6.28 -39.69
C LEU A 45 -4.91 -5.22 -39.02
N LYS A 46 -4.87 -5.22 -37.68
CA LYS A 46 -4.31 -4.08 -36.92
C LYS A 46 -3.98 -4.50 -35.48
N SER A 47 -2.68 -4.46 -35.22
CA SER A 47 -2.01 -4.35 -33.93
C SER A 47 -2.90 -3.91 -32.76
N GLY A 48 -3.19 -4.87 -31.88
CA GLY A 48 -3.79 -4.64 -30.57
C GLY A 48 -3.50 -5.81 -29.65
N LEU A 49 -2.30 -6.41 -29.77
CA LEU A 49 -1.80 -7.37 -28.78
C LEU A 49 -1.55 -6.57 -27.49
N HIS A 50 -2.55 -6.50 -26.62
CA HIS A 50 -2.35 -6.03 -25.25
C HIS A 50 -1.64 -7.17 -24.51
N SER A 51 -0.32 -7.26 -24.68
CA SER A 51 0.50 -8.14 -23.87
C SER A 51 0.54 -7.55 -22.46
N GLN A 52 -0.21 -8.16 -21.55
CA GLN A 52 -0.06 -7.88 -20.13
C GLN A 52 1.18 -8.64 -19.66
N VAL A 53 2.22 -7.89 -19.30
CA VAL A 53 3.43 -8.45 -18.71
C VAL A 53 3.17 -8.65 -17.23
N THR A 54 3.07 -9.90 -16.80
CA THR A 54 2.91 -10.24 -15.38
C THR A 54 4.28 -10.66 -14.84
N LYS A 55 4.81 -9.93 -13.85
CA LYS A 55 6.00 -10.37 -13.12
C LYS A 55 5.59 -11.54 -12.21
N GLN A 56 6.21 -12.70 -12.37
CA GLN A 56 6.00 -13.85 -11.50
C GLN A 56 7.30 -14.17 -10.76
N TYR A 57 7.23 -14.35 -9.45
CA TYR A 57 8.41 -14.67 -8.65
C TYR A 57 8.43 -16.15 -8.33
N SER A 58 9.61 -16.77 -8.43
CA SER A 58 9.80 -18.17 -8.01
C SER A 58 9.75 -18.34 -6.48
N SER A 59 10.02 -17.25 -5.75
CA SER A 59 9.99 -17.19 -4.29
C SER A 59 8.64 -16.66 -3.79
N SER A 60 8.13 -17.25 -2.71
CA SER A 60 6.92 -16.75 -2.04
C SER A 60 7.17 -15.42 -1.33
N ASN A 61 6.11 -14.62 -1.13
CA ASN A 61 6.19 -13.36 -0.36
C ASN A 61 6.82 -13.55 1.02
N LYS A 62 6.49 -14.65 1.71
CA LYS A 62 7.09 -15.01 3.00
C LYS A 62 8.61 -15.22 2.90
N THR A 63 9.08 -15.85 1.82
CA THR A 63 10.50 -16.09 1.57
C THR A 63 11.23 -14.80 1.25
N MET A 64 10.67 -13.99 0.36
CA MET A 64 11.23 -12.67 0.00
C MET A 64 11.32 -11.78 1.24
N LEU A 65 10.24 -11.68 2.02
CA LEU A 65 10.20 -10.88 3.25
C LEU A 65 11.27 -11.31 4.25
N LYS A 66 11.45 -12.62 4.46
CA LYS A 66 12.48 -13.13 5.37
C LYS A 66 13.89 -12.73 4.92
N ALA A 67 14.15 -12.73 3.60
CA ALA A 67 15.45 -12.35 3.08
C ALA A 67 15.74 -10.86 3.24
N VAL A 68 14.75 -9.98 3.03
CA VAL A 68 14.95 -8.53 3.10
C VAL A 68 14.65 -7.91 4.47
N ALA A 69 14.11 -8.68 5.42
CA ALA A 69 13.64 -8.18 6.72
C ALA A 69 14.67 -7.28 7.40
N LYS A 70 15.95 -7.69 7.47
CA LYS A 70 17.01 -6.89 8.10
C LYS A 70 17.23 -5.54 7.40
N SER A 71 17.16 -5.51 6.08
CA SER A 71 17.32 -4.26 5.30
C SER A 71 16.12 -3.33 5.51
N ILE A 72 14.91 -3.88 5.51
CA ILE A 72 13.68 -3.13 5.79
C ILE A 72 13.70 -2.52 7.20
N GLU A 73 14.20 -3.25 8.21
CA GLU A 73 14.32 -2.71 9.57
C GLU A 73 15.33 -1.55 9.69
N ASN A 74 16.23 -1.36 8.72
CA ASN A 74 17.21 -0.27 8.73
C ASN A 74 16.66 1.07 8.23
N TYR A 75 15.44 1.11 7.66
CA TYR A 75 14.82 2.41 7.35
C TYR A 75 14.66 3.23 8.65
N PRO A 76 14.81 4.56 8.59
CA PRO A 76 14.73 5.38 9.78
C PRO A 76 13.29 5.54 10.26
N SER A 77 13.10 5.77 11.56
CA SER A 77 11.84 6.31 12.07
C SER A 77 11.62 7.73 11.56
N PHE A 78 10.39 8.05 11.16
CA PHE A 78 10.06 9.38 10.68
C PHE A 78 10.11 10.39 11.83
N LYS A 79 10.67 11.56 11.54
CA LYS A 79 10.59 12.74 12.40
C LYS A 79 9.72 13.76 11.66
N PRO A 80 8.46 13.96 12.07
CA PRO A 80 7.54 14.84 11.36
C PRO A 80 8.11 16.24 11.16
N ASN A 81 8.07 16.72 9.91
CA ASN A 81 8.37 18.09 9.55
C ASN A 81 7.33 18.58 8.55
N LEU A 82 6.53 19.57 8.92
CA LEU A 82 5.47 20.15 8.09
C LEU A 82 5.98 21.25 7.15
N GLU A 83 7.29 21.49 7.07
CA GLU A 83 7.82 22.48 6.13
C GLU A 83 7.50 22.15 4.67
N PRO A 84 7.02 23.13 3.88
CA PRO A 84 6.84 22.96 2.45
C PRO A 84 8.15 22.56 1.76
N GLY A 85 8.04 21.71 0.74
CA GLY A 85 9.21 21.25 -0.02
C GLY A 85 9.96 20.07 0.60
N LEU A 86 9.36 19.39 1.58
CA LEU A 86 9.84 18.08 2.06
C LEU A 86 10.08 17.14 0.87
N ARG A 87 11.29 16.60 0.76
CA ARG A 87 11.62 15.62 -0.27
C ARG A 87 11.00 14.27 0.10
N PRO A 88 10.44 13.52 -0.88
CA PRO A 88 9.90 12.21 -0.58
C PRO A 88 10.94 11.28 0.05
N CYS A 89 10.56 10.55 1.09
CA CYS A 89 11.48 9.69 1.85
C CYS A 89 10.80 8.43 2.39
N ASN A 90 11.57 7.35 2.52
CA ASN A 90 11.10 6.06 3.01
C ASN A 90 11.40 5.92 4.51
N VAL A 91 10.37 5.71 5.32
CA VAL A 91 10.46 5.83 6.78
C VAL A 91 9.47 4.91 7.49
N TRP A 92 9.81 4.57 8.73
CA TRP A 92 8.89 3.91 9.66
C TRP A 92 8.06 4.93 10.43
N VAL A 93 6.75 4.69 10.49
CA VAL A 93 5.78 5.42 11.31
C VAL A 93 5.10 4.42 12.25
N GLU A 94 4.98 4.77 13.52
CA GLU A 94 4.18 4.01 14.49
C GLU A 94 2.94 4.81 14.85
N GLY A 95 1.80 4.13 14.96
CA GLY A 95 0.53 4.82 15.20
C GLY A 95 -0.64 3.87 15.31
N SER A 96 -1.83 4.41 15.14
CA SER A 96 -3.08 3.66 15.06
C SER A 96 -3.66 3.76 13.66
N LEU A 97 -3.87 2.61 13.00
CA LEU A 97 -4.59 2.56 11.73
C LEU A 97 -6.07 2.79 12.01
N SER A 98 -6.63 3.78 11.34
CA SER A 98 -8.03 4.20 11.43
C SER A 98 -8.58 4.52 10.03
N ILE A 99 -9.84 4.95 9.98
CA ILE A 99 -10.50 5.40 8.76
C ILE A 99 -10.72 6.90 8.88
N GLY A 100 -10.03 7.65 8.04
CA GLY A 100 -10.21 9.08 7.87
C GLY A 100 -11.45 9.36 7.01
N GLN A 101 -12.15 10.44 7.34
CA GLN A 101 -13.31 10.90 6.58
C GLN A 101 -13.15 12.39 6.30
N TRP A 102 -13.21 12.78 5.03
CA TRP A 102 -13.23 14.19 4.62
C TRP A 102 -14.61 14.54 4.04
N GLY A 103 -15.23 15.56 4.63
CA GLY A 103 -16.52 16.11 4.22
C GLY A 103 -16.83 17.37 5.04
N GLU A 104 -17.96 18.01 4.76
CA GLU A 104 -18.41 19.20 5.53
C GLU A 104 -18.73 18.85 6.99
N GLU A 105 -19.11 17.59 7.27
CA GLU A 105 -19.42 17.08 8.59
C GLU A 105 -18.77 15.69 8.83
N PRO A 106 -17.96 15.50 9.89
CA PRO A 106 -17.45 14.19 10.27
C PRO A 106 -18.58 13.20 10.56
N ASN A 107 -18.51 11.97 10.05
CA ASN A 107 -19.53 10.91 10.21
C ASN A 107 -20.90 11.18 9.56
N SER A 108 -21.00 12.14 8.63
CA SER A 108 -22.23 12.32 7.87
C SER A 108 -22.43 11.18 6.87
N LYS A 109 -23.68 10.96 6.43
CA LYS A 109 -23.96 10.02 5.33
C LYS A 109 -23.40 10.51 3.98
N GLU A 110 -22.96 11.76 3.92
CA GLU A 110 -22.43 12.47 2.75
C GLU A 110 -20.92 12.75 2.92
N ALA A 111 -20.19 11.90 3.64
CA ALA A 111 -18.73 11.96 3.64
C ALA A 111 -18.25 11.85 2.18
N VAL A 112 -17.61 12.91 1.68
CA VAL A 112 -17.26 13.01 0.26
C VAL A 112 -16.09 12.07 -0.06
N ASN A 113 -15.22 11.80 0.92
CA ASN A 113 -14.14 10.82 0.78
C ASN A 113 -13.89 10.04 2.09
N VAL A 114 -13.73 8.72 1.97
CA VAL A 114 -13.30 7.80 3.03
C VAL A 114 -11.95 7.22 2.61
N PHE A 115 -11.00 7.14 3.53
CA PHE A 115 -9.66 6.63 3.24
C PHE A 115 -9.00 6.03 4.48
N PHE A 116 -8.05 5.11 4.30
CA PHE A 116 -7.17 4.68 5.38
C PHE A 116 -6.23 5.79 5.84
N GLU A 117 -6.05 5.90 7.16
CA GLU A 117 -5.02 6.74 7.75
C GLU A 117 -4.32 6.08 8.93
N VAL A 118 -3.10 6.52 9.23
CA VAL A 118 -2.41 6.19 10.47
C VAL A 118 -2.29 7.45 11.31
N GLU A 119 -2.79 7.42 12.54
CA GLU A 119 -2.66 8.52 13.51
C GLU A 119 -1.43 8.28 14.40
N SER A 120 -0.55 9.29 14.52
CA SER A 120 0.65 9.22 15.36
C SER A 120 0.84 10.52 16.15
N GLY A 121 0.43 10.50 17.42
CA GLY A 121 0.46 11.68 18.28
C GLY A 121 -0.49 12.77 17.76
N GLU A 122 0.06 13.92 17.36
CA GLU A 122 -0.72 15.04 16.82
C GLU A 122 -0.76 15.08 15.28
N PHE A 123 -0.15 14.09 14.61
CA PHE A 123 -0.06 14.04 13.16
C PHE A 123 -0.86 12.86 12.59
N SER A 124 -1.45 13.07 11.42
CA SER A 124 -2.10 12.00 10.64
C SER A 124 -1.31 11.70 9.38
N TYR A 125 -1.43 10.47 8.90
CA TYR A 125 -0.79 10.01 7.66
C TYR A 125 -1.88 9.41 6.79
N SER A 126 -2.34 10.15 5.77
CA SER A 126 -3.34 9.65 4.82
C SER A 126 -2.68 8.73 3.80
N LEU A 127 -3.16 7.50 3.71
CA LEU A 127 -2.57 6.46 2.89
C LEU A 127 -3.13 6.54 1.45
N LEU A 128 -2.26 6.27 0.49
CA LEU A 128 -2.60 5.96 -0.90
C LEU A 128 -2.32 4.46 -1.16
N PRO A 129 -3.13 3.54 -0.62
CA PRO A 129 -2.90 2.10 -0.79
C PRO A 129 -3.33 1.63 -2.17
N ARG A 130 -2.99 0.37 -2.47
CA ARG A 130 -3.65 -0.43 -3.51
C ARG A 130 -4.44 -1.52 -2.80
N ASP A 131 -5.72 -1.64 -3.12
CA ASP A 131 -6.64 -2.53 -2.40
C ASP A 131 -6.18 -3.99 -2.43
N GLU A 132 -5.66 -4.44 -3.57
CA GLU A 132 -5.14 -5.80 -3.78
C GLU A 132 -3.95 -6.19 -2.88
N TYR A 133 -3.34 -5.23 -2.18
CA TYR A 133 -2.19 -5.45 -1.29
C TYR A 133 -2.59 -5.50 0.18
N PHE A 134 -3.86 -5.23 0.52
CA PHE A 134 -4.39 -5.54 1.83
C PHE A 134 -4.47 -7.05 2.03
N LEU A 135 -4.18 -7.47 3.26
CA LEU A 135 -4.32 -8.85 3.70
C LEU A 135 -5.57 -8.98 4.57
N ALA A 136 -6.12 -10.19 4.64
CA ALA A 136 -7.30 -10.48 5.46
C ALA A 136 -8.53 -9.60 5.16
N ASN A 137 -8.70 -9.18 3.89
CA ASN A 137 -9.87 -8.45 3.41
C ASN A 137 -10.04 -7.06 4.07
N LEU A 138 -8.94 -6.44 4.51
CA LEU A 138 -8.97 -5.16 5.20
C LEU A 138 -9.40 -3.99 4.31
N GLU A 139 -9.24 -4.09 2.99
CA GLU A 139 -9.75 -3.12 2.02
C GLU A 139 -11.25 -2.85 2.20
N THR A 140 -12.00 -3.83 2.70
CA THR A 140 -13.44 -3.68 2.93
C THR A 140 -13.81 -2.74 4.08
N LEU A 141 -12.85 -2.36 4.93
CA LEU A 141 -13.10 -1.43 6.04
C LEU A 141 -13.53 -0.04 5.56
N GLU A 142 -13.20 0.37 4.34
CA GLU A 142 -13.64 1.64 3.76
C GLU A 142 -15.14 1.65 3.39
N ILE A 143 -15.75 0.49 3.20
CA ILE A 143 -17.14 0.37 2.72
C ILE A 143 -18.12 -0.15 3.79
N ILE A 144 -17.65 -0.48 5.00
CA ILE A 144 -18.54 -0.82 6.11
C ILE A 144 -19.29 0.42 6.62
N SER A 145 -20.36 0.22 7.39
CA SER A 145 -21.15 1.35 7.91
C SER A 145 -20.28 2.35 8.71
N PRO A 146 -20.50 3.67 8.60
CA PRO A 146 -19.74 4.68 9.34
C PRO A 146 -19.72 4.45 10.87
N ALA A 147 -20.80 3.90 11.42
CA ALA A 147 -20.92 3.57 12.83
C ALA A 147 -19.91 2.51 13.31
N LEU A 148 -19.42 1.65 12.41
CA LEU A 148 -18.37 0.66 12.66
C LEU A 148 -16.98 1.27 12.40
N GLN A 149 -16.83 2.08 11.35
CA GLN A 149 -15.55 2.71 10.98
C GLN A 149 -14.93 3.52 12.12
N ARG A 150 -15.76 4.29 12.85
CA ARG A 150 -15.32 5.13 13.99
C ARG A 150 -14.65 4.39 15.14
N PHE A 151 -14.77 3.06 15.20
CA PHE A 151 -14.15 2.23 16.24
C PHE A 151 -12.87 1.51 15.76
N ILE A 152 -12.48 1.69 14.51
CA ILE A 152 -11.26 1.12 13.97
C ILE A 152 -10.07 1.91 14.51
N GLN A 153 -9.33 1.27 15.42
CA GLN A 153 -8.12 1.79 16.03
C GLN A 153 -7.17 0.61 16.23
N ILE A 154 -6.41 0.27 15.17
CA ILE A 154 -5.51 -0.89 15.19
C ILE A 154 -4.08 -0.39 15.42
N PRO A 155 -3.41 -0.74 16.52
CA PRO A 155 -2.02 -0.35 16.75
C PRO A 155 -1.10 -0.97 15.70
N VAL A 156 -0.39 -0.13 14.94
CA VAL A 156 0.44 -0.55 13.83
C VAL A 156 1.81 0.11 13.82
N ARG A 157 2.72 -0.54 13.10
CA ARG A 157 3.94 0.05 12.57
C ARG A 157 3.90 -0.06 11.05
N MET A 158 4.08 1.06 10.37
CA MET A 158 3.98 1.18 8.91
C MET A 158 5.32 1.63 8.33
N LEU A 159 5.82 0.90 7.34
CA LEU A 159 6.86 1.40 6.44
C LEU A 159 6.15 2.06 5.28
N CYS A 160 6.47 3.32 5.00
CA CYS A 160 5.86 4.07 3.91
C CYS A 160 6.86 4.99 3.25
N LYS A 161 6.46 5.51 2.09
CA LYS A 161 7.07 6.69 1.48
C LYS A 161 6.22 7.91 1.81
N VAL A 162 6.78 8.84 2.57
CA VAL A 162 6.18 10.16 2.75
C VAL A 162 6.36 10.95 1.46
N LEU A 163 5.28 11.52 0.93
CA LEU A 163 5.30 12.28 -0.31
C LEU A 163 5.41 13.78 -0.04
N TYR A 164 4.47 14.33 0.74
CA TYR A 164 4.42 15.75 1.10
C TYR A 164 3.54 15.98 2.34
N PRO A 165 3.78 17.07 3.10
CA PRO A 165 2.92 17.49 4.20
C PRO A 165 1.74 18.36 3.75
N LEU A 166 0.69 18.38 4.55
CA LEU A 166 -0.45 19.29 4.55
C LEU A 166 -0.47 20.01 5.91
N PRO A 167 0.21 21.17 6.03
CA PRO A 167 0.50 21.77 7.33
C PRO A 167 -0.74 22.21 8.11
N ASP A 168 -1.75 22.74 7.40
CA ASP A 168 -2.97 23.31 8.01
C ASP A 168 -3.78 22.29 8.82
N ILE A 169 -3.65 21.01 8.49
CA ILE A 169 -4.36 19.90 9.12
C ILE A 169 -3.41 18.89 9.78
N LYS A 170 -2.11 19.20 9.87
CA LYS A 170 -1.06 18.33 10.44
C LYS A 170 -1.01 16.92 9.84
N THR A 171 -1.25 16.82 8.52
CA THR A 171 -1.31 15.52 7.82
C THR A 171 -0.13 15.34 6.88
N PHE A 172 0.31 14.10 6.67
CA PHE A 172 1.23 13.71 5.60
C PHE A 172 0.51 12.80 4.60
N VAL A 173 0.72 13.02 3.31
CA VAL A 173 0.27 12.07 2.28
C VAL A 173 1.37 11.02 2.06
N VAL A 174 1.01 9.74 2.16
CA VAL A 174 1.98 8.64 2.12
C VAL A 174 1.55 7.50 1.21
N THR A 175 2.52 6.77 0.67
CA THR A 175 2.29 5.47 0.03
C THR A 175 2.78 4.37 0.97
N PRO A 176 1.91 3.49 1.48
CA PRO A 176 2.34 2.39 2.35
C PRO A 176 3.12 1.34 1.55
N TYR A 177 4.14 0.76 2.18
CA TYR A 177 4.86 -0.41 1.66
C TYR A 177 4.55 -1.65 2.50
N LEU A 178 4.54 -1.49 3.83
CA LEU A 178 4.19 -2.55 4.77
C LEU A 178 3.40 -1.94 5.93
N ILE A 179 2.36 -2.62 6.38
CA ILE A 179 1.68 -2.31 7.64
C ILE A 179 1.66 -3.59 8.47
N CYS A 180 2.19 -3.54 9.69
CA CYS A 180 2.16 -4.67 10.62
C CYS A 180 1.55 -4.26 11.95
N THR A 181 0.87 -5.21 12.61
CA THR A 181 0.38 -5.00 13.97
C THR A 181 1.56 -4.81 14.92
N LYS A 182 1.45 -3.84 15.82
CA LYS A 182 2.40 -3.72 16.92
C LYS A 182 2.05 -4.79 17.96
N ASN A 183 3.03 -5.54 18.43
CA ASN A 183 2.82 -6.35 19.63
C ASN A 183 2.49 -5.38 20.78
N GLY A 184 1.41 -5.64 21.51
CA GLY A 184 1.16 -4.98 22.80
C GLY A 184 2.25 -5.27 23.81
#